data_AF-A0A2V8EVV5-F1
#
_entry.id   AF-A0A2V8EVV5-F1
#
_cell.length_a   1.000
_cell.length_b   1.000
_cell.length_c   1.000
_cell.angle_alpha   90.00
_cell.angle_beta   90.00
_cell.angle_gamma   90.00
#
_symmetry.space_group_name_H-M   'P 1'
#
loop_
_entity.id
_entity.type
_entity.pdbx_description
1 polymer ?
#
loop_
_entity_poly.entity_id
_entity_poly.type
_entity_poly.pdbx_seq_one_letter_code
_entity_poly.pdbx_strand_id
1 'polypeptide(L)'
;MARWTRARTSSRWACCCTSSRAASTRSADRRRSRSSRACSTATRRRSRAAASKSHPGICTVFALEEVEGALYIATEFVDGRTLRTEIDAGPRPSVGEIVRTARETAAALAAAHARGIVHRDLKPENVMRARDGSLKILDFGLARLAPPDDLSRAAALTFATDPGLVVGTPAYMAPEQINGGEVDARADVFAMGVLLYEFACGIHPFGGSSPLAIVARVLDSDARPIESRRVEIPDGLAAVIARCLQKAPADRFRSAAEIVEALRAADRAAAPARHSAWWRTHQIAITAIYLAAAILSWQMKEWVETPVTVAIFLALGVAATIGGVLRGHLVFTERMNRARLAVERRRTTRLLTALDVAMAALLAGDAAWIAPVRALPAVFALSAAAGLALATFVLEPATTAAAFGEDL
;
A
#
# COMPACT_ATOMS: atom_id res chain seq x y z
N MET A 1 12.91 -29.95 -5.60
CA MET A 1 11.55 -29.98 -5.01
C MET A 1 11.65 -30.45 -3.56
N ALA A 2 11.50 -29.53 -2.59
CA ALA A 2 11.38 -29.90 -1.19
C ALA A 2 9.97 -30.46 -0.94
N ARG A 3 9.88 -31.73 -0.51
CA ARG A 3 8.62 -32.35 -0.06
C ARG A 3 8.47 -32.11 1.43
N TRP A 4 7.44 -31.37 1.80
CA TRP A 4 7.01 -31.22 3.19
C TRP A 4 6.35 -32.52 3.65
N THR A 5 7.02 -33.31 4.50
CA THR A 5 6.44 -34.50 5.10
C THR A 5 5.85 -34.17 6.47
N ARG A 6 4.54 -34.39 6.61
CA ARG A 6 3.82 -34.27 7.89
C ARG A 6 4.23 -35.44 8.79
N ALA A 7 5.05 -35.21 9.80
CA ALA A 7 5.33 -36.21 10.83
C ALA A 7 4.07 -36.43 11.68
N ARG A 8 3.36 -37.54 11.44
CA ARG A 8 2.34 -38.07 12.36
C ARG A 8 3.08 -38.76 13.49
N THR A 9 3.33 -38.05 14.58
CA THR A 9 3.30 -38.52 15.97
C THR A 9 3.72 -37.37 16.89
N SER A 10 3.23 -37.39 18.11
CA SER A 10 3.25 -36.34 19.12
C SER A 10 4.67 -35.97 19.60
N SER A 11 5.39 -35.21 18.80
CA SER A 11 6.54 -34.38 19.19
C SER A 11 6.96 -33.59 17.94
N ARG A 12 6.49 -32.34 17.85
CA ARG A 12 6.56 -31.49 16.67
C ARG A 12 8.01 -31.13 16.33
N TRP A 13 8.50 -31.61 15.19
CA TRP A 13 9.69 -31.11 14.51
C TRP A 13 9.44 -31.16 13.00
N ALA A 14 9.50 -30.00 12.33
CA ALA A 14 9.51 -29.94 10.87
C ALA A 14 10.98 -29.78 10.44
N CYS A 15 11.50 -30.79 9.75
CA CYS A 15 12.87 -30.84 9.26
C CYS A 15 12.84 -30.55 7.75
N CYS A 16 13.53 -29.51 7.28
CA CYS A 16 13.65 -29.25 5.84
C CYS A 16 14.95 -29.88 5.31
N CYS A 17 14.83 -30.92 4.48
CA CYS A 17 15.98 -31.54 3.78
C CYS A 17 16.36 -30.71 2.55
N THR A 18 17.64 -30.33 2.44
CA THR A 18 18.26 -29.95 1.18
C THR A 18 19.40 -30.93 0.88
N SER A 19 19.11 -31.98 0.11
CA SER A 19 20.16 -32.84 -0.45
C SER A 19 19.94 -33.05 -1.94
N SER A 20 20.72 -32.36 -2.76
CA SER A 20 21.02 -32.75 -4.13
C SER A 20 22.43 -33.34 -4.17
N ARG A 21 22.54 -34.64 -3.91
CA ARG A 21 23.65 -35.45 -4.43
C ARG A 21 23.09 -36.78 -4.91
N ALA A 22 22.96 -36.87 -6.24
CA ALA A 22 22.92 -38.14 -6.92
C ALA A 22 24.32 -38.76 -6.80
N ALA A 23 24.44 -39.82 -6.00
CA ALA A 23 25.58 -40.72 -6.07
C ALA A 23 25.05 -42.06 -6.59
N SER A 24 25.34 -42.33 -7.85
CA SER A 24 25.16 -43.64 -8.47
C SER A 24 26.17 -44.62 -7.90
N THR A 25 25.70 -45.66 -7.21
CA THR A 25 26.46 -46.90 -7.07
C THR A 25 25.50 -48.08 -7.15
N ARG A 26 25.61 -48.85 -8.25
CA ARG A 26 25.07 -50.20 -8.38
C ARG A 26 25.87 -51.15 -7.48
N SER A 27 25.22 -51.95 -6.65
CA SER A 27 25.32 -53.43 -6.66
C SER A 27 24.39 -54.04 -5.61
N ALA A 28 23.84 -55.21 -5.95
CA ALA A 28 23.03 -56.08 -5.11
C ALA A 28 23.83 -56.69 -3.94
N ASP A 29 23.18 -56.98 -2.80
CA ASP A 29 22.89 -58.33 -2.30
C ASP A 29 22.30 -58.27 -0.86
N ARG A 30 21.74 -59.41 -0.43
CA ARG A 30 20.74 -59.68 0.60
C ARG A 30 21.25 -59.72 2.06
N ARG A 31 20.25 -59.72 2.97
CA ARG A 31 20.14 -60.39 4.30
C ARG A 31 20.50 -59.62 5.60
N ARG A 32 19.42 -59.35 6.36
CA ARG A 32 19.13 -59.65 7.79
C ARG A 32 20.13 -59.33 8.92
N SER A 33 19.66 -58.40 9.77
CA SER A 33 19.40 -58.54 11.23
C SER A 33 20.50 -58.35 12.29
N ARG A 34 20.08 -57.63 13.35
CA ARG A 34 20.45 -57.64 14.79
C ARG A 34 21.44 -56.59 15.34
N SER A 35 20.82 -55.63 16.03
CA SER A 35 21.09 -55.13 17.40
C SER A 35 22.51 -54.78 17.86
N SER A 36 22.63 -53.48 18.14
CA SER A 36 23.12 -52.87 19.39
C SER A 36 24.62 -52.59 19.57
N ARG A 37 24.83 -51.36 20.08
CA ARG A 37 25.93 -50.81 20.85
C ARG A 37 27.02 -50.06 20.08
N ALA A 38 27.01 -48.75 20.39
CA ALA A 38 28.18 -47.91 20.63
C ALA A 38 29.19 -47.74 19.49
N CYS A 39 28.93 -46.74 18.65
CA CYS A 39 29.99 -45.91 18.09
C CYS A 39 29.40 -44.51 17.85
N SER A 40 29.50 -43.63 18.85
CA SER A 40 29.29 -42.19 18.63
C SER A 40 30.52 -41.43 19.13
N THR A 41 31.67 -41.78 18.58
CA THR A 41 32.88 -40.96 18.68
C THR A 41 32.81 -39.86 17.63
N ALA A 42 32.48 -38.66 18.13
CA ALA A 42 32.98 -37.36 17.66
C ALA A 42 32.79 -37.01 16.17
N THR A 43 31.59 -36.57 15.79
CA THR A 43 31.42 -35.63 14.67
C THR A 43 31.41 -34.20 15.24
N ARG A 44 32.32 -33.33 14.77
CA ARG A 44 32.48 -31.93 15.21
C ARG A 44 31.14 -31.18 15.21
N ARG A 45 30.53 -31.02 16.39
CA ARG A 45 29.40 -30.11 16.61
C ARG A 45 29.86 -28.68 16.36
N ARG A 46 29.54 -28.11 15.20
CA ARG A 46 29.41 -26.65 15.03
C ARG A 46 27.96 -26.26 15.26
N SER A 47 27.48 -26.40 16.49
CA SER A 47 26.20 -25.83 16.91
C SER A 47 26.38 -24.31 17.05
N ARG A 48 25.98 -23.54 16.04
CA ARG A 48 25.74 -22.10 16.22
C ARG A 48 24.29 -21.95 16.65
N ALA A 49 24.07 -21.74 17.95
CA ALA A 49 22.77 -21.30 18.44
C ALA A 49 22.51 -19.89 17.88
N ALA A 50 21.74 -19.80 16.80
CA ALA A 50 21.36 -18.54 16.18
C ALA A 50 20.16 -17.92 16.92
N ALA A 51 20.22 -17.81 18.25
CA ALA A 51 19.20 -17.14 19.06
C ALA A 51 19.41 -15.61 18.99
N SER A 52 19.31 -15.05 17.79
CA SER A 52 19.34 -13.61 17.56
C SER A 52 17.90 -13.11 17.70
N LYS A 53 17.63 -12.29 18.73
CA LYS A 53 16.32 -11.68 19.04
C LYS A 53 15.53 -11.37 17.75
N SER A 54 14.42 -12.08 17.56
CA SER A 54 13.64 -12.15 16.33
C SER A 54 12.69 -10.95 16.20
N HIS A 55 12.65 -10.36 15.02
CA HIS A 55 11.53 -9.49 14.64
C HIS A 55 10.29 -10.39 14.46
N PRO A 56 9.09 -10.00 14.90
CA PRO A 56 7.89 -10.85 14.84
C PRO A 56 7.59 -11.35 13.42
N GLY A 57 7.87 -10.52 12.41
CA GLY A 57 7.73 -10.86 10.99
C GLY A 57 8.89 -11.65 10.36
N ILE A 58 9.85 -12.14 11.15
CA ILE A 58 10.95 -12.99 10.68
C ILE A 58 10.82 -14.37 11.33
N CYS A 59 10.86 -15.43 10.52
CA CYS A 59 10.87 -16.81 11.00
C CYS A 59 12.13 -17.09 11.83
N THR A 60 11.93 -17.62 13.04
CA THR A 60 13.06 -17.91 13.95
C THR A 60 13.74 -19.22 13.55
N VAL A 61 15.06 -19.22 13.41
CA VAL A 61 15.87 -20.44 13.24
C VAL A 61 16.33 -20.90 14.62
N PHE A 62 15.90 -22.09 15.05
CA PHE A 62 16.26 -22.65 16.34
C PHE A 62 17.61 -23.35 16.32
N ALA A 63 17.87 -24.15 15.29
CA ALA A 63 19.11 -24.93 15.17
C ALA A 63 19.52 -25.12 13.71
N LEU A 64 20.83 -25.26 13.53
CA LEU A 64 21.45 -25.63 12.27
C LEU A 64 22.43 -26.76 12.58
N GLU A 65 22.12 -27.96 12.09
CA GLU A 65 22.83 -29.19 12.43
C GLU A 65 23.26 -29.91 11.16
N GLU A 66 24.46 -30.49 11.17
CA GLU A 66 24.92 -31.37 10.11
C GLU A 66 24.81 -32.82 10.62
N VAL A 67 24.00 -33.64 9.95
CA VAL A 67 23.81 -35.05 10.28
C VAL A 67 24.11 -35.85 9.02
N GLU A 68 25.06 -36.78 9.11
CA GLU A 68 25.46 -37.66 7.99
C GLU A 68 25.86 -36.91 6.70
N GLY A 69 26.46 -35.72 6.84
CA GLY A 69 26.88 -34.88 5.71
C GLY A 69 25.74 -34.09 5.05
N ALA A 70 24.53 -34.14 5.61
CA ALA A 70 23.39 -33.31 5.21
C ALA A 70 23.14 -32.21 6.24
N LEU A 71 22.87 -30.99 5.75
CA LEU A 71 22.53 -29.86 6.60
C LEU A 71 21.03 -29.84 6.89
N TYR A 72 20.70 -29.78 8.17
CA TYR A 72 19.34 -29.69 8.71
C TYR A 72 19.15 -28.36 9.40
N ILE A 73 18.02 -27.73 9.15
CA ILE A 73 17.66 -26.45 9.73
C ILE A 73 16.32 -26.64 10.43
N ALA A 74 16.31 -26.39 11.74
CA ALA A 74 15.11 -26.39 12.55
C ALA A 74 14.62 -24.95 12.70
N THR A 75 13.42 -24.66 12.20
CA THR A 75 12.81 -23.33 12.21
C THR A 75 11.46 -23.31 12.91
N GLU A 76 10.98 -22.10 13.20
CA GLU A 76 9.63 -21.84 13.67
C GLU A 76 8.60 -22.45 12.72
N PHE A 77 7.65 -23.21 13.27
CA PHE A 77 6.51 -23.71 12.50
C PHE A 77 5.46 -22.62 12.35
N VAL A 78 5.30 -22.08 11.15
CA VAL A 78 4.27 -21.09 10.82
C VAL A 78 3.03 -21.81 10.28
N ASP A 79 1.96 -21.86 11.07
CA ASP A 79 0.66 -22.38 10.62
C ASP A 79 -0.06 -21.31 9.79
N GLY A 80 -0.05 -21.48 8.46
CA GLY A 80 -0.50 -20.45 7.53
C GLY A 80 -0.41 -20.85 6.05
N ARG A 81 -0.56 -19.87 5.17
CA ARG A 81 -0.41 -20.03 3.71
C ARG A 81 0.70 -19.12 3.21
N THR A 82 1.42 -19.55 2.17
CA THR A 82 2.38 -18.67 1.48
C THR A 82 1.62 -17.65 0.65
N LEU A 83 2.24 -16.48 0.40
CA LEU A 83 1.68 -15.51 -0.54
C LEU A 83 1.55 -16.11 -1.95
N ARG A 84 2.42 -17.05 -2.33
CA ARG A 84 2.25 -17.82 -3.58
C ARG A 84 0.89 -18.52 -3.61
N THR A 85 0.55 -19.27 -2.57
CA THR A 85 -0.75 -19.95 -2.49
C THR A 85 -1.92 -18.97 -2.47
N GLU A 86 -1.75 -17.78 -1.89
CA GLU A 86 -2.78 -16.72 -1.93
C GLU A 86 -2.96 -16.16 -3.36
N ILE A 87 -1.86 -15.92 -4.09
CA ILE A 87 -1.89 -15.45 -5.48
C ILE A 87 -2.54 -16.51 -6.38
N ASP A 88 -2.13 -17.77 -6.25
CA ASP A 88 -2.61 -18.87 -7.08
C ASP A 88 -4.08 -19.23 -6.83
N ALA A 89 -4.62 -18.87 -5.66
CA ALA A 89 -6.02 -19.11 -5.33
C ALA A 89 -6.99 -18.33 -6.24
N GLY A 90 -6.55 -17.19 -6.80
CA GLY A 90 -7.30 -16.41 -7.79
C GLY A 90 -7.95 -15.11 -7.28
N PRO A 91 -8.61 -15.05 -6.10
CA PRO A 91 -9.16 -13.81 -5.57
C PRO A 91 -8.07 -12.75 -5.39
N ARG A 92 -8.31 -11.55 -5.93
CA ARG A 92 -7.41 -10.42 -5.71
C ARG A 92 -7.56 -9.92 -4.26
N PRO A 93 -6.45 -9.66 -3.55
CA PRO A 93 -6.50 -9.10 -2.21
C PRO A 93 -7.12 -7.70 -2.22
N SER A 94 -7.73 -7.29 -1.11
CA SER A 94 -8.23 -5.93 -0.91
C SER A 94 -7.08 -4.91 -0.85
N VAL A 95 -7.36 -3.63 -1.10
CA VAL A 95 -6.36 -2.55 -0.97
C VAL A 95 -5.73 -2.54 0.43
N GLY A 96 -6.54 -2.73 1.48
CA GLY A 96 -6.07 -2.79 2.86
C GLY A 96 -5.10 -3.94 3.12
N GLU A 97 -5.35 -5.12 2.54
CA GLU A 97 -4.45 -6.27 2.65
C GLU A 97 -3.12 -6.04 1.93
N ILE A 98 -3.14 -5.39 0.77
CA ILE A 98 -1.92 -5.06 0.02
C ILE A 98 -1.07 -4.06 0.81
N VAL A 99 -1.69 -3.00 1.32
CA VAL A 99 -1.00 -1.99 2.15
C VAL A 99 -0.43 -2.61 3.42
N ARG A 100 -1.20 -3.46 4.11
CA ARG A 100 -0.70 -4.20 5.28
C ARG A 100 0.50 -5.09 4.91
N THR A 101 0.39 -5.82 3.80
CA THR A 101 1.45 -6.71 3.31
C THR A 101 2.73 -5.97 2.98
N ALA A 102 2.62 -4.81 2.31
CA ALA A 102 3.77 -3.94 2.03
C ALA A 102 4.46 -3.49 3.32
N ARG A 103 3.69 -3.10 4.34
CA ARG A 103 4.25 -2.59 5.61
C ARG A 103 4.93 -3.66 6.43
N GLU A 104 4.28 -4.81 6.61
CA GLU A 104 4.83 -5.91 7.40
C GLU A 104 6.08 -6.49 6.75
N THR A 105 6.07 -6.63 5.42
CA THR A 105 7.24 -7.10 4.65
C THR A 105 8.39 -6.08 4.73
N ALA A 106 8.11 -4.79 4.56
CA ALA A 106 9.14 -3.74 4.66
C ALA A 106 9.75 -3.69 6.06
N ALA A 107 8.92 -3.78 7.12
CA ALA A 107 9.39 -3.77 8.50
C ALA A 107 10.28 -4.97 8.82
N ALA A 108 9.89 -6.17 8.38
CA ALA A 108 10.69 -7.37 8.57
C ALA A 108 12.03 -7.30 7.82
N LEU A 109 12.04 -6.85 6.55
CA LEU A 109 13.29 -6.64 5.80
C LEU A 109 14.17 -5.57 6.44
N ALA A 110 13.59 -4.45 6.90
CA ALA A 110 14.33 -3.38 7.55
C ALA A 110 15.03 -3.88 8.83
N ALA A 111 14.36 -4.71 9.62
CA ALA A 111 14.93 -5.33 10.81
C ALA A 111 16.11 -6.26 10.49
N ALA A 112 16.07 -6.99 9.37
CA ALA A 112 17.19 -7.82 8.90
C ALA A 112 18.34 -6.96 8.35
N HIS A 113 18.03 -5.97 7.51
CA HIS A 113 19.01 -5.06 6.89
C HIS A 113 19.79 -4.27 7.94
N ALA A 114 19.14 -3.84 9.03
CA ALA A 114 19.78 -3.17 10.16
C ALA A 114 20.87 -4.02 10.85
N ARG A 115 20.85 -5.34 10.62
CA ARG A 115 21.82 -6.32 11.15
C ARG A 115 22.80 -6.80 10.09
N GLY A 116 22.82 -6.16 8.92
CA GLY A 116 23.67 -6.54 7.78
C GLY A 116 23.25 -7.85 7.10
N ILE A 117 22.02 -8.32 7.32
CA ILE A 117 21.51 -9.55 6.72
C ILE A 117 20.65 -9.18 5.52
N VAL A 118 21.06 -9.63 4.34
CA VAL A 118 20.30 -9.51 3.07
C VAL A 118 19.66 -10.86 2.76
N HIS A 119 18.40 -10.87 2.35
CA HIS A 119 17.66 -12.10 2.07
C HIS A 119 18.12 -12.78 0.77
N ARG A 120 18.26 -12.01 -0.33
CA ARG A 120 18.74 -12.43 -1.67
C ARG A 120 17.84 -13.39 -2.46
N ASP A 121 16.80 -13.93 -1.84
CA ASP A 121 15.85 -14.89 -2.44
C ASP A 121 14.41 -14.55 -2.03
N LEU A 122 14.07 -13.27 -1.94
CA LEU A 122 12.73 -12.86 -1.54
C LEU A 122 11.72 -13.14 -2.67
N LYS A 123 10.68 -13.92 -2.36
CA LYS A 123 9.65 -14.34 -3.31
C LYS A 123 8.36 -14.74 -2.58
N PRO A 124 7.21 -14.85 -3.26
CA PRO A 124 5.93 -15.17 -2.62
C PRO A 124 5.93 -16.51 -1.86
N GLU A 125 6.78 -17.46 -2.21
CA GLU A 125 6.95 -18.73 -1.50
C GLU A 125 7.62 -18.57 -0.13
N ASN A 126 8.48 -17.54 0.02
CA ASN A 126 9.25 -17.27 1.22
C ASN A 126 8.55 -16.26 2.16
N VAL A 127 7.28 -15.93 1.88
CA VAL A 127 6.46 -15.07 2.73
C VAL A 127 5.18 -15.80 3.08
N MET A 128 4.92 -16.01 4.36
CA MET A 128 3.75 -16.71 4.87
C MET A 128 2.84 -15.79 5.67
N ARG A 129 1.53 -15.93 5.46
CA ARG A 129 0.50 -15.36 6.31
C ARG A 129 0.02 -16.41 7.29
N ALA A 130 0.26 -16.16 8.57
CA ALA A 130 -0.21 -17.02 9.66
C ALA A 130 -1.74 -16.92 9.83
N ARG A 131 -2.34 -17.87 10.54
CA ARG A 131 -3.79 -17.89 10.82
C ARG A 131 -4.32 -16.66 11.56
N ASP A 132 -3.48 -16.01 12.36
CA ASP A 132 -3.80 -14.76 13.05
C ASP A 132 -3.74 -13.52 12.13
N GLY A 133 -3.36 -13.71 10.87
CA GLY A 133 -3.25 -12.67 9.85
C GLY A 133 -1.88 -12.01 9.74
N SER A 134 -0.95 -12.30 10.66
CA SER A 134 0.42 -11.76 10.65
C SER A 134 1.27 -12.35 9.53
N LEU A 135 2.16 -11.54 8.95
CA LEU A 135 3.13 -12.03 7.97
C LEU A 135 4.47 -12.41 8.62
N LYS A 136 5.05 -13.50 8.12
CA LYS A 136 6.39 -13.97 8.45
C LYS A 136 7.18 -14.26 7.18
N ILE A 137 8.39 -13.69 7.10
CA ILE A 137 9.36 -13.98 6.05
C ILE A 137 10.23 -15.16 6.50
N LEU A 138 10.38 -16.14 5.62
CA LEU A 138 11.15 -17.37 5.82
C LEU A 138 12.59 -17.21 5.30
N ASP A 139 13.46 -18.16 5.67
CA ASP A 139 14.73 -18.46 4.97
C ASP A 139 15.70 -17.29 4.72
N PHE A 140 15.79 -16.34 5.65
CA PHE A 140 16.79 -15.26 5.58
C PHE A 140 18.22 -15.81 5.46
N GLY A 141 18.86 -15.55 4.32
CA GLY A 141 20.30 -15.70 4.14
C GLY A 141 20.84 -17.14 4.21
N LEU A 142 19.97 -18.17 4.12
CA LEU A 142 20.40 -19.57 4.08
C LEU A 142 21.30 -19.89 2.86
N ALA A 143 21.18 -19.10 1.79
CA ALA A 143 22.02 -19.19 0.59
C ALA A 143 23.51 -18.88 0.83
N ARG A 144 23.88 -18.27 1.97
CA ARG A 144 25.29 -17.95 2.31
C ARG A 144 26.00 -19.07 3.08
N LEU A 145 25.32 -20.17 3.39
CA LEU A 145 25.94 -21.31 4.08
C LEU A 145 26.77 -22.21 3.13
N ALA A 146 26.69 -21.98 1.82
CA ALA A 146 27.62 -22.51 0.84
C ALA A 146 28.81 -21.53 0.66
N PRO A 147 30.06 -22.02 0.61
CA PRO A 147 31.24 -21.17 0.39
C PRO A 147 31.13 -20.37 -0.93
N PRO A 148 31.76 -19.18 -1.03
CA PRO A 148 31.63 -18.29 -2.18
C PRO A 148 31.98 -18.94 -3.54
N ASP A 149 32.88 -19.93 -3.55
CA ASP A 149 33.24 -20.68 -4.76
C ASP A 149 32.11 -21.57 -5.31
N ASP A 150 31.13 -21.93 -4.47
CA ASP A 150 29.97 -22.73 -4.87
C ASP A 150 28.79 -21.87 -5.38
N LEU A 151 28.75 -20.56 -5.12
CA LEU A 151 27.68 -19.68 -5.61
C LEU A 151 27.80 -19.41 -7.12
N SER A 152 29.03 -19.22 -7.62
CA SER A 152 29.30 -19.14 -9.06
C SER A 152 29.00 -20.47 -9.76
N ARG A 153 29.23 -21.61 -9.09
CA ARG A 153 28.87 -22.94 -9.61
C ARG A 153 27.39 -23.25 -9.48
N ALA A 154 26.68 -22.80 -8.45
CA ALA A 154 25.23 -23.02 -8.28
C ALA A 154 24.40 -22.13 -9.22
N ALA A 155 24.84 -20.88 -9.45
CA ALA A 155 24.30 -20.05 -10.51
C ALA A 155 24.57 -20.67 -11.88
N ALA A 156 25.81 -21.12 -12.16
CA ALA A 156 26.14 -21.82 -13.41
C ALA A 156 25.47 -23.20 -13.57
N LEU A 157 25.21 -23.95 -12.49
CA LEU A 157 24.50 -25.24 -12.49
C LEU A 157 22.98 -25.07 -12.63
N THR A 158 22.45 -23.87 -12.41
CA THR A 158 21.06 -23.55 -12.78
C THR A 158 20.95 -23.32 -14.31
N PHE A 159 22.07 -23.03 -14.99
CA PHE A 159 22.15 -22.86 -16.44
C PHE A 159 22.72 -24.06 -17.19
N ALA A 160 23.34 -25.03 -16.51
CA ALA A 160 23.96 -26.19 -17.14
C ALA A 160 23.42 -27.51 -16.57
N THR A 161 22.98 -28.41 -17.47
CA THR A 161 22.57 -29.82 -17.28
C THR A 161 21.11 -30.11 -16.92
N ASP A 162 20.18 -29.86 -17.85
CA ASP A 162 19.23 -30.85 -18.45
C ASP A 162 18.20 -30.07 -19.32
N PRO A 163 17.85 -30.49 -20.56
CA PRO A 163 16.83 -29.82 -21.35
C PRO A 163 15.45 -30.10 -20.71
N GLY A 164 15.00 -29.25 -19.79
CA GLY A 164 13.62 -29.29 -19.28
C GLY A 164 13.41 -28.90 -17.81
N LEU A 165 14.45 -28.60 -17.03
CA LEU A 165 14.31 -28.31 -15.59
C LEU A 165 14.80 -26.90 -15.21
N VAL A 166 14.18 -25.85 -15.77
CA VAL A 166 14.31 -24.50 -15.21
C VAL A 166 13.48 -24.45 -13.92
N VAL A 167 14.06 -24.93 -12.82
CA VAL A 167 13.46 -24.84 -11.48
C VAL A 167 13.51 -23.37 -11.08
N GLY A 168 12.37 -22.70 -11.21
CA GLY A 168 12.26 -21.24 -11.07
C GLY A 168 12.87 -20.70 -9.78
N THR A 169 13.65 -19.62 -9.90
CA THR A 169 13.60 -18.39 -9.08
C THR A 169 14.25 -17.15 -9.78
N PRO A 170 14.74 -17.15 -11.04
CA PRO A 170 15.40 -15.94 -11.56
C PRO A 170 14.41 -14.80 -11.88
N ALA A 171 13.09 -15.06 -11.86
CA ALA A 171 12.07 -14.05 -12.10
C ALA A 171 12.03 -12.91 -11.05
N TYR A 172 12.41 -13.19 -9.80
CA TYR A 172 12.42 -12.20 -8.69
C TYR A 172 13.80 -11.58 -8.45
N MET A 173 14.84 -12.08 -9.14
CA MET A 173 16.20 -11.59 -8.98
C MET A 173 16.33 -10.17 -9.51
N ALA A 174 17.09 -9.34 -8.81
CA ALA A 174 17.44 -8.03 -9.31
C ALA A 174 18.40 -8.12 -10.51
N PRO A 175 18.40 -7.15 -11.44
CA PRO A 175 19.32 -7.11 -12.59
C PRO A 175 20.79 -7.36 -12.22
N GLU A 176 21.26 -6.77 -11.13
CA GLU A 176 22.63 -6.96 -10.64
C GLU A 176 22.90 -8.38 -10.14
N GLN A 177 21.90 -9.09 -9.60
CA GLN A 177 22.03 -10.50 -9.22
C GLN A 177 22.16 -11.39 -10.46
N ILE A 178 21.39 -11.09 -11.51
CA ILE A 178 21.42 -11.83 -12.78
C ILE A 178 22.77 -11.64 -13.49
N ASN A 179 23.30 -10.42 -13.46
CA ASN A 179 24.58 -10.08 -14.07
C ASN A 179 25.80 -10.48 -13.23
N GLY A 180 25.61 -11.05 -12.03
CA GLY A 180 26.70 -11.43 -11.13
C GLY A 180 27.46 -10.25 -10.50
N GLY A 181 26.82 -9.08 -10.42
CA GLY A 181 27.36 -7.89 -9.76
C GLY A 181 27.30 -7.97 -8.23
N GLU A 182 27.71 -6.89 -7.56
CA GLU A 182 27.62 -6.80 -6.10
C GLU A 182 26.15 -6.75 -5.64
N VAL A 183 25.81 -7.61 -4.67
CA VAL A 183 24.45 -7.76 -4.16
C VAL A 183 24.35 -7.25 -2.72
N ASP A 184 23.68 -6.12 -2.56
CA ASP A 184 23.36 -5.49 -1.27
C ASP A 184 21.85 -5.54 -0.95
N ALA A 185 21.42 -4.75 0.05
CA ALA A 185 20.02 -4.66 0.47
C ALA A 185 19.04 -4.23 -0.65
N ARG A 186 19.53 -3.57 -1.71
CA ARG A 186 18.72 -3.06 -2.83
C ARG A 186 18.23 -4.17 -3.75
N ALA A 187 18.86 -5.34 -3.69
CA ALA A 187 18.35 -6.54 -4.34
C ALA A 187 17.03 -7.01 -3.69
N ASP A 188 16.96 -7.00 -2.36
CA ASP A 188 15.73 -7.31 -1.63
C ASP A 188 14.63 -6.26 -1.89
N VAL A 189 15.02 -4.99 -2.04
CA VAL A 189 14.10 -3.90 -2.43
C VAL A 189 13.44 -4.18 -3.78
N PHE A 190 14.22 -4.62 -4.78
CA PHE A 190 13.70 -4.97 -6.09
C PHE A 190 12.75 -6.17 -6.00
N ALA A 191 13.19 -7.25 -5.36
CA ALA A 191 12.40 -8.46 -5.17
C ALA A 191 11.09 -8.17 -4.42
N MET A 192 11.10 -7.27 -3.44
CA MET A 192 9.91 -6.81 -2.74
C MET A 192 8.96 -6.05 -3.68
N GLY A 193 9.48 -5.21 -4.56
CA GLY A 193 8.67 -4.53 -5.59
C GLY A 193 7.96 -5.53 -6.52
N VAL A 194 8.68 -6.57 -6.95
CA VAL A 194 8.12 -7.64 -7.79
C VAL A 194 7.02 -8.40 -7.05
N LEU A 195 7.31 -8.83 -5.81
CA LEU A 195 6.37 -9.55 -4.95
C LEU A 195 5.08 -8.75 -4.70
N LEU A 196 5.19 -7.47 -4.36
CA LEU A 196 4.02 -6.63 -4.09
C LEU A 196 3.19 -6.37 -5.34
N TYR A 197 3.85 -6.13 -6.48
CA TYR A 197 3.16 -5.98 -7.75
C TYR A 197 2.36 -7.23 -8.09
N GLU A 198 2.99 -8.40 -8.01
CA GLU A 198 2.34 -9.66 -8.32
C GLU A 198 1.24 -10.01 -7.32
N PHE A 199 1.45 -9.77 -6.03
CA PHE A 199 0.41 -9.97 -5.01
C PHE A 199 -0.82 -9.09 -5.28
N ALA A 200 -0.61 -7.85 -5.71
CA ALA A 200 -1.70 -6.92 -6.02
C ALA A 200 -2.44 -7.28 -7.32
N CYS A 201 -1.71 -7.71 -8.36
CA CYS A 201 -2.25 -7.87 -9.72
C CYS A 201 -2.53 -9.32 -10.12
N GLY A 202 -1.98 -10.30 -9.42
CA GLY A 202 -1.96 -11.73 -9.79
C GLY A 202 -1.03 -12.06 -10.96
N ILE A 203 -0.21 -11.11 -11.41
CA ILE A 203 0.68 -11.27 -12.57
C ILE A 203 2.03 -10.59 -12.34
N HIS A 204 3.09 -11.14 -12.92
CA HIS A 204 4.44 -10.57 -12.82
C HIS A 204 4.56 -9.20 -13.53
N PRO A 205 5.25 -8.20 -12.98
CA PRO A 205 5.35 -6.84 -13.55
C PRO A 205 5.90 -6.81 -14.98
N PHE A 206 6.97 -7.57 -15.22
CA PHE A 206 7.63 -7.64 -16.54
C PHE A 206 6.88 -8.56 -17.52
N GLY A 207 6.08 -9.51 -17.00
CA GLY A 207 5.44 -10.58 -17.77
C GLY A 207 6.41 -11.44 -18.59
N GLY A 208 5.90 -12.49 -19.23
CA GLY A 208 6.71 -13.34 -20.10
C GLY A 208 6.02 -14.68 -20.33
N SER A 209 6.28 -15.31 -21.48
CA SER A 209 5.77 -16.65 -21.81
C SER A 209 6.58 -17.77 -21.18
N SER A 210 7.77 -17.47 -20.66
CA SER A 210 8.65 -18.42 -19.97
C SER A 210 9.48 -17.71 -18.88
N PRO A 211 10.03 -18.43 -17.90
CA PRO A 211 10.93 -17.85 -16.90
C PRO A 211 12.12 -17.11 -17.51
N LEU A 212 12.72 -17.65 -18.59
CA LEU A 212 13.84 -17.00 -19.27
C LEU A 212 13.41 -15.69 -19.95
N ALA A 213 12.20 -15.65 -20.52
CA ALA A 213 11.66 -14.41 -21.09
C ALA A 213 11.42 -13.33 -20.04
N ILE A 214 11.03 -13.73 -18.81
CA ILE A 214 10.90 -12.79 -17.68
C ILE A 214 12.27 -12.22 -17.32
N VAL A 215 13.30 -13.06 -17.22
CA VAL A 215 14.67 -12.63 -16.91
C VAL A 215 15.19 -11.63 -17.93
N ALA A 216 15.01 -11.90 -19.24
CA ALA A 216 15.40 -10.97 -20.28
C ALA A 216 14.71 -9.60 -20.13
N ARG A 217 13.41 -9.58 -19.78
CA ARG A 217 12.67 -8.32 -19.53
C ARG A 217 13.07 -7.65 -18.22
N VAL A 218 13.49 -8.41 -17.21
CA VAL A 218 14.07 -7.84 -15.99
C VAL A 218 15.37 -7.10 -16.32
N LEU A 219 16.11 -7.48 -17.34
CA LEU A 219 17.30 -6.72 -17.78
C LEU A 219 16.93 -5.54 -18.67
N ASP A 220 16.09 -5.74 -19.68
CA ASP A 220 15.97 -4.78 -20.81
C ASP A 220 14.62 -4.03 -20.91
N SER A 221 13.65 -4.30 -20.04
CA SER A 221 12.29 -3.71 -20.16
C SER A 221 11.80 -3.10 -18.87
N ASP A 222 11.11 -1.97 -18.94
CA ASP A 222 10.48 -1.35 -17.78
C ASP A 222 9.30 -2.18 -17.25
N ALA A 223 9.08 -2.07 -15.93
CA ALA A 223 7.91 -2.67 -15.30
C ALA A 223 6.66 -1.96 -15.79
N ARG A 224 5.59 -2.72 -16.04
CA ARG A 224 4.29 -2.10 -16.32
C ARG A 224 3.82 -1.31 -15.10
N PRO A 225 3.28 -0.08 -15.27
CA PRO A 225 2.70 0.66 -14.15
C PRO A 225 1.56 -0.12 -13.50
N ILE A 226 1.54 -0.17 -12.16
CA ILE A 226 0.54 -0.94 -11.41
C ILE A 226 -0.86 -0.35 -11.56
N GLU A 227 -0.94 0.97 -11.73
CA GLU A 227 -2.14 1.77 -11.93
C GLU A 227 -2.87 1.35 -13.21
N SER A 228 -2.13 0.89 -14.23
CA SER A 228 -2.70 0.38 -15.48
C SER A 228 -3.46 -0.94 -15.29
N ARG A 229 -3.30 -1.61 -14.14
CA ARG A 229 -3.93 -2.89 -13.80
C ARG A 229 -4.85 -2.81 -12.61
N ARG A 230 -4.62 -1.86 -11.70
CA ARG A 230 -5.33 -1.75 -10.42
C ARG A 230 -5.48 -0.28 -10.02
N VAL A 231 -6.48 0.38 -10.61
CA VAL A 231 -6.79 1.81 -10.42
C VAL A 231 -7.08 2.17 -8.95
N GLU A 232 -7.53 1.22 -8.14
CA GLU A 232 -7.85 1.42 -6.72
C GLU A 232 -6.59 1.48 -5.80
N ILE A 233 -5.39 1.24 -6.33
CA ILE A 233 -4.16 1.33 -5.54
C ILE A 233 -3.88 2.80 -5.19
N PRO A 234 -3.58 3.13 -3.91
CA PRO A 234 -3.18 4.48 -3.53
C PRO A 234 -1.90 4.92 -4.25
N ASP A 235 -1.89 6.14 -4.78
CA ASP A 235 -0.76 6.71 -5.54
C ASP A 235 0.58 6.58 -4.81
N GLY A 236 0.58 6.80 -3.49
CA GLY A 236 1.80 6.67 -2.69
C GLY A 236 2.35 5.23 -2.63
N LEU A 237 1.48 4.21 -2.62
CA LEU A 237 1.92 2.81 -2.71
C LEU A 237 2.40 2.48 -4.13
N ALA A 238 1.72 2.98 -5.16
CA ALA A 238 2.12 2.78 -6.54
C ALA A 238 3.52 3.37 -6.81
N ALA A 239 3.78 4.59 -6.34
CA ALA A 239 5.08 5.26 -6.43
C ALA A 239 6.19 4.47 -5.71
N VAL A 240 5.90 3.90 -4.53
CA VAL A 240 6.84 3.04 -3.81
C VAL A 240 7.18 1.79 -4.63
N ILE A 241 6.17 1.09 -5.16
CA ILE A 241 6.38 -0.12 -5.97
C ILE A 241 7.18 0.21 -7.24
N ALA A 242 6.83 1.30 -7.94
CA ALA A 242 7.53 1.75 -9.14
C ALA A 242 9.01 2.09 -8.87
N ARG A 243 9.30 2.72 -7.72
CA ARG A 243 10.69 3.02 -7.33
C ARG A 243 11.47 1.78 -6.93
N CYS A 244 10.84 0.79 -6.29
CA CYS A 244 11.48 -0.51 -6.02
C CYS A 244 11.90 -1.23 -7.31
N LEU A 245 11.13 -1.07 -8.40
CA LEU A 245 11.33 -1.76 -9.68
C LEU A 245 12.29 -1.05 -10.65
N GLN A 246 12.97 0.02 -10.22
CA GLN A 246 14.00 0.68 -11.03
C GLN A 246 15.16 -0.28 -11.35
N LYS A 247 15.73 -0.17 -12.55
CA LYS A 247 16.79 -1.10 -13.00
C LYS A 247 18.10 -0.84 -12.30
N ALA A 248 18.55 0.42 -12.27
CA ALA A 248 19.78 0.77 -11.59
C ALA A 248 19.57 0.72 -10.07
N PRO A 249 20.44 0.03 -9.30
CA PRO A 249 20.35 0.01 -7.84
C PRO A 249 20.41 1.41 -7.22
N ALA A 250 21.06 2.38 -7.88
CA ALA A 250 21.15 3.77 -7.42
C ALA A 250 19.80 4.50 -7.36
N ASP A 251 18.86 4.13 -8.23
CA ASP A 251 17.55 4.81 -8.34
C ASP A 251 16.49 4.22 -7.39
N ARG A 252 16.79 3.05 -6.81
CA ARG A 252 15.95 2.39 -5.81
C ARG A 252 16.08 3.04 -4.43
N PHE A 253 15.25 2.59 -3.49
CA PHE A 253 15.49 2.86 -2.07
C PHE A 253 16.80 2.19 -1.61
N ARG A 254 17.57 2.87 -0.76
CA ARG A 254 18.86 2.34 -0.29
C ARG A 254 18.68 1.17 0.68
N SER A 255 17.53 1.09 1.35
CA SER A 255 17.20 0.01 2.29
C SER A 255 15.69 -0.11 2.47
N ALA A 256 15.24 -1.23 3.04
CA ALA A 256 13.84 -1.40 3.41
C ALA A 256 13.35 -0.40 4.48
N ALA A 257 14.25 0.20 5.27
CA ALA A 257 13.87 1.25 6.21
C ALA A 257 13.35 2.52 5.50
N GLU A 258 13.92 2.88 4.34
CA GLU A 258 13.42 3.99 3.53
C GLU A 258 12.04 3.68 2.93
N ILE A 259 11.76 2.41 2.61
CA ILE A 259 10.43 1.96 2.18
C ILE A 259 9.41 2.16 3.31
N VAL A 260 9.75 1.78 4.54
CA VAL A 260 8.88 1.99 5.71
C VAL A 260 8.51 3.47 5.86
N GLU A 261 9.49 4.37 5.75
CA GLU A 261 9.24 5.81 5.82
C GLU A 261 8.42 6.34 4.63
N ALA A 262 8.68 5.85 3.42
CA ALA A 262 7.91 6.23 2.24
C ALA A 262 6.43 5.80 2.35
N LEU A 263 6.18 4.58 2.84
CA LEU A 263 4.81 4.08 3.09
C LEU A 263 4.11 4.89 4.20
N ARG A 264 4.82 5.28 5.26
CA ARG A 264 4.29 6.16 6.31
C ARG A 264 3.96 7.56 5.78
N ALA A 265 4.80 8.10 4.90
CA ALA A 265 4.56 9.41 4.27
C ALA A 265 3.35 9.37 3.33
N ALA A 266 3.23 8.31 2.51
CA ALA A 266 2.08 8.08 1.63
C ALA A 266 0.75 8.05 2.40
N ASP A 267 0.74 7.42 3.56
CA ASP A 267 -0.42 7.38 4.46
C ASP A 267 -0.84 8.76 4.95
N ARG A 268 0.13 9.57 5.42
CA ARG A 268 -0.14 10.93 5.88
C ARG A 268 -0.68 11.79 4.74
N ALA A 269 -0.17 11.59 3.52
CA ALA A 269 -0.65 12.27 2.31
C ALA A 269 -2.03 11.78 1.82
N ALA A 270 -2.47 10.57 2.19
CA ALA A 270 -3.80 10.05 1.87
C ALA A 270 -4.89 10.48 2.88
N ALA A 271 -4.52 10.73 4.14
CA ALA A 271 -5.40 11.28 5.18
C ALA A 271 -6.22 12.56 4.78
N PRO A 272 -5.71 13.53 3.99
CA PRO A 272 -6.48 14.69 3.55
C PRO A 272 -7.67 14.39 2.61
N ALA A 273 -7.87 13.14 2.16
CA ALA A 273 -9.06 12.75 1.40
C ALA A 273 -10.35 12.69 2.27
N ARG A 274 -10.25 12.48 3.59
CA ARG A 274 -11.43 12.51 4.49
C ARG A 274 -11.90 13.93 4.80
N HIS A 275 -11.00 14.91 4.76
CA HIS A 275 -11.33 16.30 5.09
C HIS A 275 -11.95 17.04 3.89
N SER A 276 -11.66 16.66 2.65
CA SER A 276 -12.32 17.25 1.46
C SER A 276 -13.81 16.90 1.38
N ALA A 277 -14.23 15.76 1.95
CA ALA A 277 -15.63 15.38 2.00
C ALA A 277 -16.47 16.34 2.87
N TRP A 278 -15.94 16.78 4.02
CA TRP A 278 -16.61 17.79 4.83
C TRP A 278 -16.61 19.14 4.09
N TRP A 279 -15.48 19.61 3.58
CA TRP A 279 -15.48 20.86 2.78
C TRP A 279 -16.51 20.84 1.63
N ARG A 280 -16.65 19.72 0.91
CA ARG A 280 -17.68 19.58 -0.15
C ARG A 280 -19.11 19.64 0.39
N THR A 281 -19.39 18.93 1.47
CA THR A 281 -20.71 18.98 2.13
C THR A 281 -21.04 20.40 2.60
N HIS A 282 -20.05 21.16 3.09
CA HIS A 282 -20.20 22.56 3.46
C HIS A 282 -20.63 23.42 2.26
N GLN A 283 -19.94 23.31 1.13
CA GLN A 283 -20.27 24.06 -0.10
C GLN A 283 -21.70 23.75 -0.60
N ILE A 284 -22.09 22.47 -0.58
CA ILE A 284 -23.44 22.04 -0.98
C ILE A 284 -24.49 22.59 -0.01
N ALA A 285 -24.24 22.55 1.30
CA ALA A 285 -25.15 23.06 2.31
C ALA A 285 -25.40 24.56 2.15
N ILE A 286 -24.37 25.37 1.92
CA ILE A 286 -24.54 26.81 1.64
C ILE A 286 -25.34 27.03 0.35
N THR A 287 -25.07 26.25 -0.69
CA THR A 287 -25.82 26.35 -1.95
C THR A 287 -27.31 26.02 -1.74
N ALA A 288 -27.63 25.07 -0.87
CA ALA A 288 -29.01 24.78 -0.46
C ALA A 288 -29.63 25.95 0.33
N ILE A 289 -28.86 26.61 1.21
CA ILE A 289 -29.30 27.83 1.91
C ILE A 289 -29.61 28.95 0.92
N TYR A 290 -28.82 29.13 -0.14
CA TYR A 290 -29.11 30.13 -1.19
C TYR A 290 -30.45 29.88 -1.87
N LEU A 291 -30.73 28.62 -2.22
CA LEU A 291 -32.00 28.24 -2.85
C LEU A 291 -33.17 28.48 -1.88
N ALA A 292 -33.03 28.08 -0.62
CA ALA A 292 -34.03 28.32 0.41
C ALA A 292 -34.28 29.83 0.65
N ALA A 293 -33.23 30.64 0.67
CA ALA A 293 -33.30 32.10 0.80
C ALA A 293 -34.06 32.75 -0.37
N ALA A 294 -33.76 32.33 -1.61
CA ALA A 294 -34.44 32.83 -2.80
C ALA A 294 -35.93 32.44 -2.81
N ILE A 295 -36.26 31.20 -2.42
CA ILE A 295 -37.65 30.73 -2.30
C ILE A 295 -38.39 31.50 -1.20
N LEU A 296 -37.75 31.71 -0.05
CA LEU A 296 -38.34 32.44 1.07
C LEU A 296 -38.63 33.89 0.69
N SER A 297 -37.68 34.57 0.05
CA SER A 297 -37.88 35.95 -0.41
C SER A 297 -38.96 36.05 -1.50
N TRP A 298 -39.07 35.07 -2.41
CA TRP A 298 -40.18 34.99 -3.35
C TRP A 298 -41.53 34.94 -2.64
N GLN A 299 -41.68 34.06 -1.64
CA GLN A 299 -42.92 33.93 -0.86
C GLN A 299 -43.25 35.24 -0.12
N MET A 300 -42.24 35.89 0.44
CA MET A 300 -42.40 37.16 1.17
C MET A 300 -42.85 38.30 0.24
N LYS A 301 -42.26 38.38 -0.96
CA LYS A 301 -42.67 39.32 -2.02
C LYS A 301 -44.13 39.11 -2.44
N GLU A 302 -44.61 37.86 -2.44
CA GLU A 302 -46.00 37.54 -2.79
C GLU A 302 -47.00 37.87 -1.67
N TRP A 303 -46.57 37.88 -0.41
CA TRP A 303 -47.43 38.27 0.71
C TRP A 303 -47.48 39.78 0.91
N VAL A 304 -46.38 40.48 0.65
CA VAL A 304 -46.25 41.94 0.82
C VAL A 304 -45.55 42.49 -0.41
N GLU A 305 -46.33 42.80 -1.44
CA GLU A 305 -45.80 43.33 -2.70
C GLU A 305 -45.53 44.83 -2.57
N THR A 306 -44.25 45.18 -2.45
CA THR A 306 -43.76 46.57 -2.41
C THR A 306 -42.54 46.69 -3.32
N PRO A 307 -42.18 47.90 -3.79
CA PRO A 307 -40.96 48.08 -4.57
C PRO A 307 -39.69 47.57 -3.85
N VAL A 308 -39.67 47.65 -2.51
CA VAL A 308 -38.56 47.19 -1.67
C VAL A 308 -38.47 45.66 -1.65
N THR A 309 -39.57 44.96 -1.36
CA THR A 309 -39.59 43.48 -1.31
C THR A 309 -39.32 42.86 -2.69
N VAL A 310 -39.78 43.50 -3.76
CA VAL A 310 -39.43 43.11 -5.14
C VAL A 310 -37.94 43.29 -5.41
N ALA A 311 -37.34 44.42 -5.02
CA ALA A 311 -35.92 44.66 -5.21
C ALA A 311 -35.05 43.67 -4.41
N ILE A 312 -35.41 43.37 -3.17
CA ILE A 312 -34.73 42.38 -2.32
C ILE A 312 -34.80 40.99 -2.95
N PHE A 313 -35.99 40.56 -3.40
CA PHE A 313 -36.16 39.27 -4.07
C PHE A 313 -35.29 39.14 -5.32
N LEU A 314 -35.28 40.16 -6.19
CA LEU A 314 -34.44 40.15 -7.39
C LEU A 314 -32.95 40.10 -7.04
N ALA A 315 -32.51 40.89 -6.06
CA ALA A 315 -31.11 40.90 -5.61
C ALA A 315 -30.69 39.55 -5.00
N LEU A 316 -31.53 38.94 -4.17
CA LEU A 316 -31.30 37.62 -3.59
C LEU A 316 -31.27 36.53 -4.66
N GLY A 317 -32.17 36.57 -5.64
CA GLY A 317 -32.18 35.61 -6.75
C GLY A 317 -30.92 35.67 -7.61
N VAL A 318 -30.46 36.87 -7.95
CA VAL A 318 -29.20 37.08 -8.69
C VAL A 318 -28.00 36.59 -7.87
N ALA A 319 -27.92 36.99 -6.61
CA ALA A 319 -26.82 36.59 -5.73
C ALA A 319 -26.77 35.06 -5.50
N ALA A 320 -27.94 34.43 -5.28
CA ALA A 320 -28.07 32.98 -5.12
C ALA A 320 -27.61 32.23 -6.38
N THR A 321 -27.93 32.74 -7.57
CA THR A 321 -27.53 32.14 -8.84
C THR A 321 -26.02 32.21 -9.04
N ILE A 322 -25.43 33.41 -8.89
CA ILE A 322 -23.98 33.61 -9.05
C ILE A 322 -23.22 32.79 -8.00
N GLY A 323 -23.61 32.89 -6.74
CA GLY A 323 -22.98 32.16 -5.64
C GLY A 323 -23.08 30.65 -5.82
N GLY A 324 -24.26 30.14 -6.20
CA GLY A 324 -24.48 28.71 -6.44
C GLY A 324 -23.64 28.16 -7.59
N VAL A 325 -23.54 28.89 -8.70
CA VAL A 325 -22.68 28.51 -9.84
C VAL A 325 -21.21 28.49 -9.44
N LEU A 326 -20.73 29.51 -8.71
CA LEU A 326 -19.34 29.57 -8.26
C LEU A 326 -19.00 28.45 -7.27
N ARG A 327 -19.84 28.18 -6.28
CA ARG A 327 -19.64 27.07 -5.33
C ARG A 327 -19.72 25.72 -6.03
N GLY A 328 -20.66 25.55 -6.96
CA GLY A 328 -20.76 24.36 -7.81
C GLY A 328 -19.50 24.14 -8.65
N HIS A 329 -18.93 25.21 -9.22
CA HIS A 329 -17.67 25.15 -9.96
C HIS A 329 -16.48 24.75 -9.07
N LEU A 330 -16.42 25.25 -7.82
CA LEU A 330 -15.38 24.85 -6.86
C LEU A 330 -15.50 23.38 -6.47
N VAL A 331 -16.71 22.90 -6.19
CA VAL A 331 -16.96 21.47 -5.90
C VAL A 331 -16.60 20.59 -7.11
N PHE A 332 -16.96 21.02 -8.32
CA PHE A 332 -16.58 20.32 -9.54
C PHE A 332 -15.06 20.28 -9.72
N THR A 333 -14.38 21.40 -9.47
CA THR A 333 -12.92 21.51 -9.61
C THR A 333 -12.19 20.67 -8.57
N GLU A 334 -12.68 20.61 -7.33
CA GLU A 334 -12.14 19.70 -6.30
C GLU A 334 -12.20 18.24 -6.76
N ARG A 335 -13.31 17.84 -7.37
CA ARG A 335 -13.54 16.45 -7.81
C ARG A 335 -12.75 16.09 -9.07
N MET A 336 -12.65 17.01 -10.03
CA MET A 336 -12.10 16.72 -11.37
C MET A 336 -10.66 17.19 -11.56
N ASN A 337 -10.22 18.23 -10.83
CA ASN A 337 -8.91 18.84 -11.01
C ASN A 337 -8.40 19.53 -9.74
N ARG A 338 -8.13 18.74 -8.70
CA ARG A 338 -7.71 19.24 -7.38
C ARG A 338 -6.47 20.14 -7.43
N ALA A 339 -5.56 19.92 -8.39
CA ALA A 339 -4.37 20.75 -8.57
C ALA A 339 -4.69 22.22 -8.92
N ARG A 340 -5.81 22.48 -9.62
CA ARG A 340 -6.25 23.84 -9.95
C ARG A 340 -7.12 24.50 -8.88
N LEU A 341 -7.63 23.73 -7.92
CA LEU A 341 -8.57 24.23 -6.91
C LEU A 341 -8.02 25.44 -6.13
N ALA A 342 -6.74 25.39 -5.76
CA ALA A 342 -6.05 26.49 -5.08
C ALA A 342 -6.15 27.82 -5.83
N VAL A 343 -5.94 27.78 -7.15
CA VAL A 343 -5.95 28.96 -8.01
C VAL A 343 -7.37 29.49 -8.19
N GLU A 344 -8.32 28.61 -8.49
CA GLU A 344 -9.72 29.01 -8.69
C GLU A 344 -10.37 29.50 -7.40
N ARG A 345 -10.04 28.90 -6.24
CA ARG A 345 -10.49 29.39 -4.94
C ARG A 345 -9.97 30.80 -4.67
N ARG A 346 -8.65 31.04 -4.81
CA ARG A 346 -8.09 32.39 -4.61
C ARG A 346 -8.75 33.47 -5.49
N ARG A 347 -9.16 33.11 -6.71
CA ARG A 347 -9.90 34.01 -7.62
C ARG A 347 -11.33 34.28 -7.16
N THR A 348 -12.01 33.27 -6.65
CA THR A 348 -13.46 33.33 -6.38
C THR A 348 -13.80 33.67 -4.93
N THR A 349 -12.91 33.43 -3.96
CA THR A 349 -13.20 33.61 -2.52
C THR A 349 -13.66 35.02 -2.18
N ARG A 350 -13.01 36.08 -2.67
CA ARG A 350 -13.42 37.46 -2.36
C ARG A 350 -14.83 37.77 -2.85
N LEU A 351 -15.17 37.29 -4.06
CA LEU A 351 -16.49 37.46 -4.64
C LEU A 351 -17.54 36.65 -3.86
N LEU A 352 -17.23 35.40 -3.50
CA LEU A 352 -18.11 34.55 -2.70
C LEU A 352 -18.38 35.16 -1.32
N THR A 353 -17.35 35.65 -0.62
CA THR A 353 -17.52 36.34 0.66
C THR A 353 -18.37 37.61 0.52
N ALA A 354 -18.17 38.40 -0.53
CA ALA A 354 -18.98 39.59 -0.79
C ALA A 354 -20.46 39.24 -1.06
N LEU A 355 -20.71 38.18 -1.86
CA LEU A 355 -22.05 37.68 -2.14
C LEU A 355 -22.73 37.16 -0.87
N ASP A 356 -22.04 36.37 -0.05
CA ASP A 356 -22.57 35.85 1.20
C ASP A 356 -22.99 36.98 2.16
N VAL A 357 -22.12 37.98 2.33
CA VAL A 357 -22.37 39.13 3.21
C VAL A 357 -23.55 39.94 2.68
N ALA A 358 -23.61 40.18 1.37
CA ALA A 358 -24.73 40.89 0.75
C ALA A 358 -26.05 40.12 0.93
N MET A 359 -26.05 38.80 0.72
CA MET A 359 -27.22 37.96 0.93
C MET A 359 -27.69 37.94 2.38
N ALA A 360 -26.76 37.83 3.33
CA ALA A 360 -27.08 37.88 4.75
C ALA A 360 -27.70 39.23 5.14
N ALA A 361 -27.17 40.34 4.63
CA ALA A 361 -27.72 41.67 4.86
C ALA A 361 -29.12 41.85 4.24
N LEU A 362 -29.31 41.39 3.00
CA LEU A 362 -30.59 41.43 2.31
C LEU A 362 -31.66 40.61 3.04
N LEU A 363 -31.31 39.39 3.49
CA LEU A 363 -32.21 38.54 4.28
C LEU A 363 -32.57 39.15 5.63
N ALA A 364 -31.62 39.81 6.31
CA ALA A 364 -31.91 40.52 7.55
C ALA A 364 -32.83 41.73 7.31
N GLY A 365 -32.65 42.44 6.19
CA GLY A 365 -33.55 43.51 5.76
C GLY A 365 -34.96 43.00 5.45
N ASP A 366 -35.06 41.91 4.70
CA ASP A 366 -36.35 41.25 4.37
C ASP A 366 -37.07 40.80 5.65
N ALA A 367 -36.32 40.22 6.60
CA ALA A 367 -36.83 39.81 7.91
C ALA A 367 -37.39 40.99 8.71
N ALA A 368 -36.67 42.12 8.75
CA ALA A 368 -37.13 43.32 9.45
C ALA A 368 -38.40 43.91 8.83
N TRP A 369 -38.52 43.85 7.50
CA TRP A 369 -39.69 44.35 6.78
C TRP A 369 -40.94 43.49 7.00
N ILE A 370 -40.79 42.16 7.02
CA ILE A 370 -41.93 41.25 7.16
C ILE A 370 -42.35 41.01 8.61
N ALA A 371 -41.45 41.21 9.58
CA ALA A 371 -41.71 40.95 10.99
C ALA A 371 -43.02 41.53 11.54
N PRO A 372 -43.44 42.78 11.19
CA PRO A 372 -44.70 43.34 11.64
C PRO A 372 -45.94 42.63 11.08
N VAL A 373 -45.81 41.96 9.94
CA VAL A 373 -46.93 41.33 9.21
C VAL A 373 -46.97 39.83 9.47
N ARG A 374 -45.81 39.15 9.44
CA ARG A 374 -45.68 37.70 9.65
C ARG A 374 -44.38 37.37 10.37
N ALA A 375 -44.50 37.07 11.67
CA ALA A 375 -43.36 36.77 12.53
C ALA A 375 -42.59 35.49 12.11
N LEU A 376 -43.29 34.42 11.70
CA LEU A 376 -42.65 33.14 11.40
C LEU A 376 -41.67 33.21 10.18
N PRO A 377 -42.06 33.75 9.01
CA PRO A 377 -41.12 34.00 7.91
C PRO A 377 -39.97 34.93 8.27
N ALA A 378 -40.22 35.96 9.10
CA ALA A 378 -39.17 36.86 9.58
C ALA A 378 -38.08 36.09 10.34
N VAL A 379 -38.48 35.17 11.22
CA VAL A 379 -37.55 34.32 11.98
C VAL A 379 -36.75 33.42 11.04
N PHE A 380 -37.38 32.82 10.03
CA PHE A 380 -36.65 32.01 9.04
C PHE A 380 -35.65 32.82 8.23
N ALA A 381 -36.02 34.02 7.77
CA ALA A 381 -35.12 34.89 7.02
C ALA A 381 -33.93 35.35 7.88
N LEU A 382 -34.19 35.74 9.14
CA LEU A 382 -33.14 36.11 10.09
C LEU A 382 -32.23 34.93 10.45
N SER A 383 -32.79 33.72 10.59
CA SER A 383 -32.03 32.49 10.84
C SER A 383 -31.14 32.14 9.66
N ALA A 384 -31.65 32.27 8.43
CA ALA A 384 -30.87 32.07 7.21
C ALA A 384 -29.73 33.11 7.09
N ALA A 385 -30.00 34.38 7.42
CA ALA A 385 -28.98 35.43 7.45
C ALA A 385 -27.86 35.11 8.45
N ALA A 386 -28.21 34.74 9.68
CA ALA A 386 -27.24 34.36 10.72
C ALA A 386 -26.45 33.10 10.34
N GLY A 387 -27.14 32.08 9.79
CA GLY A 387 -26.52 30.85 9.31
C GLY A 387 -25.51 31.11 8.20
N LEU A 388 -25.84 32.00 7.25
CA LEU A 388 -24.93 32.37 6.18
C LEU A 388 -23.72 33.15 6.69
N ALA A 389 -23.91 34.11 7.60
CA ALA A 389 -22.81 34.83 8.23
C ALA A 389 -21.87 33.89 9.01
N LEU A 390 -22.42 32.96 9.80
CA LEU A 390 -21.64 31.95 10.52
C LEU A 390 -20.87 31.05 9.54
N ALA A 391 -21.53 30.64 8.45
CA ALA A 391 -20.92 29.83 7.42
C ALA A 391 -19.72 30.55 6.79
N THR A 392 -19.85 31.82 6.43
CA THR A 392 -18.80 32.60 5.77
C THR A 392 -17.62 32.93 6.67
N PHE A 393 -17.86 33.34 7.92
CA PHE A 393 -16.79 33.83 8.80
C PHE A 393 -16.16 32.77 9.68
N VAL A 394 -16.86 31.68 9.97
CA VAL A 394 -16.37 30.63 10.89
C VAL A 394 -16.15 29.31 10.17
N LEU A 395 -17.17 28.80 9.48
CA LEU A 395 -17.12 27.46 8.92
C LEU A 395 -16.27 27.39 7.64
N GLU A 396 -16.35 28.36 6.74
CA GLU A 396 -15.62 28.36 5.47
C GLU A 396 -14.08 28.40 5.70
N PRO A 397 -13.52 29.27 6.57
CA PRO A 397 -12.09 29.21 6.91
C PRO A 397 -11.69 27.88 7.56
N ALA A 398 -12.47 27.40 8.53
CA ALA A 398 -12.15 26.18 9.28
C ALA A 398 -12.19 24.92 8.40
N THR A 399 -13.25 24.76 7.60
CA THR A 399 -13.41 23.60 6.70
C THR A 399 -12.39 23.63 5.57
N THR A 400 -12.02 24.82 5.07
CA THR A 400 -10.94 24.93 4.09
C THR A 400 -9.60 24.53 4.70
N ALA A 401 -9.22 25.12 5.83
CA ALA A 401 -7.92 24.84 6.47
C ALA A 401 -7.79 23.35 6.79
N ALA A 402 -8.87 22.73 7.27
CA ALA A 402 -8.90 21.29 7.50
C ALA A 402 -8.73 20.47 6.21
N ALA A 403 -9.33 20.89 5.09
CA ALA A 403 -9.30 20.14 3.84
C ALA A 403 -8.04 20.32 3.00
N PHE A 404 -7.39 21.48 3.11
CA PHE A 404 -6.33 21.91 2.19
C PHE A 404 -5.07 22.47 2.88
N GLY A 405 -5.07 22.64 4.21
CA GLY A 405 -3.97 23.26 4.95
C GLY A 405 -4.09 24.78 5.04
N GLU A 406 -3.29 25.41 5.89
CA GLU A 406 -3.33 26.88 6.14
C GLU A 406 -2.67 27.71 5.03
N ASP A 407 -1.82 27.08 4.19
CA ASP A 407 -1.01 27.76 3.16
C ASP A 407 -1.71 27.91 1.78
N LEU A 408 -3.02 27.58 1.69
CA LEU A 408 -3.80 27.62 0.44
C LEU A 408 -4.85 28.74 0.32
#